data_AF-A0A7V3NCW6-F1
#
_entry.id   AF-A0A7V3NCW6-F1
#
_cell.length_a   1.000
_cell.length_b   1.000
_cell.length_c   1.000
_cell.angle_alpha   90.00
_cell.angle_beta   90.00
_cell.angle_gamma   90.00
#
_symmetry.space_group_name_H-M   'P 1'
#
loop_
_entity.id
_entity.type
_entity.pdbx_description
1 polymer ?
#
loop_
_entity_poly.entity_id
_entity_poly.type
_entity_poly.pdbx_seq_one_letter_code
_entity_poly.pdbx_strand_id
1 'polypeptide(L)'
;MKKVVSLALVTFMLFSASLSLAQTTSTETPTTTLAPTNSKQFKKGVVHKVKGVKDVVSSVYKNCLNLEMKDLTKEMQTRKKKALSEYKNALRSATSTEAKKEAKKAYTNSIKEINKWFTNAVKEAKEKCKSVATSTTPTSTATSTQ
;
A
#
# COMPACT_ATOMS: atom_id res chain seq x y z
N MET A 1 46.84 -13.23 -16.20
CA MET A 1 46.03 -12.16 -15.58
C MET A 1 45.18 -11.37 -16.59
N LYS A 2 44.58 -12.02 -17.60
CA LYS A 2 43.75 -11.35 -18.64
C LYS A 2 42.24 -11.59 -18.50
N LYS A 3 41.81 -12.49 -17.61
CA LYS A 3 40.39 -12.88 -17.45
C LYS A 3 39.64 -12.12 -16.35
N VAL A 4 40.34 -11.34 -15.52
CA VAL A 4 39.72 -10.61 -14.39
C VAL A 4 39.25 -9.20 -14.81
N VAL A 5 39.83 -8.65 -15.87
CA VAL A 5 39.51 -7.29 -16.35
C VAL A 5 38.18 -7.24 -17.11
N SER A 6 37.78 -8.32 -17.78
CA SER A 6 36.56 -8.34 -18.58
C SER A 6 35.26 -8.44 -17.76
N LEU A 7 35.33 -8.94 -16.52
CA LEU A 7 34.12 -9.11 -15.69
C LEU A 7 33.74 -7.83 -14.91
N ALA A 8 34.68 -6.89 -14.75
CA ALA A 8 34.43 -5.62 -14.07
C ALA A 8 33.74 -4.57 -14.97
N LEU A 9 33.76 -4.75 -16.30
CA LEU A 9 33.21 -3.78 -17.24
C LEU A 9 31.69 -3.89 -17.43
N VAL A 10 31.12 -5.10 -17.25
CA VAL A 10 29.68 -5.35 -17.46
C VAL A 10 28.83 -4.85 -16.30
N THR A 11 29.39 -4.75 -15.09
CA THR A 11 28.65 -4.28 -13.90
C THR A 11 28.58 -2.76 -13.76
N PHE A 12 29.41 -1.99 -14.48
CA PHE A 12 29.39 -0.52 -14.40
C PHE A 12 28.30 0.11 -15.29
N MET A 13 27.84 -0.58 -16.34
CA MET A 13 26.82 -0.05 -17.27
C MET A 13 25.37 -0.10 -16.74
N LEU A 14 25.10 -0.85 -15.67
CA LEU A 14 23.73 -1.01 -15.13
C LEU A 14 23.38 -0.04 -13.99
N PHE A 15 24.33 0.77 -13.53
CA PHE A 15 24.10 1.69 -12.39
C PHE A 15 23.66 3.11 -12.81
N SER A 16 23.70 3.44 -14.10
CA SER A 16 23.55 4.81 -14.59
C SER A 16 22.15 5.19 -15.09
N ALA A 17 21.16 4.29 -15.04
CA ALA A 17 19.89 4.47 -15.77
C ALA A 17 18.64 4.72 -14.90
N SER A 18 18.76 5.19 -13.65
CA SER A 18 17.56 5.42 -12.81
C SER A 18 17.58 6.63 -11.90
N LEU A 19 18.43 7.62 -12.17
CA LEU A 19 18.30 8.95 -11.58
C LEU A 19 17.62 9.88 -12.59
N SER A 20 16.29 10.00 -12.50
CA SER A 20 15.57 11.14 -13.08
C SER A 20 14.73 11.80 -11.99
N LEU A 21 15.43 12.75 -11.38
CA LEU A 21 15.05 14.05 -10.86
C LEU A 21 13.55 14.39 -10.79
N ALA A 22 13.14 14.74 -9.57
CA ALA A 22 11.90 15.42 -9.25
C ALA A 22 11.84 16.85 -9.83
N GLN A 23 10.67 17.26 -10.31
CA GLN A 23 10.32 18.67 -10.44
C GLN A 23 9.02 18.96 -9.70
N THR A 24 9.19 19.64 -8.56
CA THR A 24 8.20 20.46 -7.87
C THR A 24 7.92 21.72 -8.68
N THR A 25 6.64 22.07 -8.86
CA THR A 25 6.19 23.46 -9.04
C THR A 25 4.89 23.67 -8.30
N SER A 26 4.91 24.64 -7.40
CA SER A 26 3.78 25.14 -6.62
C SER A 26 2.81 25.98 -7.46
N THR A 27 1.54 25.87 -7.10
CA THR A 27 0.52 26.91 -6.84
C THR A 27 0.58 28.23 -7.63
N GLU A 28 -0.52 28.54 -8.34
CA GLU A 28 -1.30 29.77 -8.18
C GLU A 28 -2.72 29.62 -8.79
N THR A 29 -3.70 30.28 -8.18
CA THR A 29 -5.16 30.30 -8.42
C THR A 29 -5.55 31.76 -8.75
N PRO A 30 -6.81 32.13 -9.08
CA PRO A 30 -7.75 31.73 -10.14
C PRO A 30 -7.89 32.85 -11.20
N THR A 31 -8.53 32.61 -12.35
CA THR A 31 -9.14 33.73 -13.11
C THR A 31 -10.46 33.28 -13.72
N THR A 32 -11.51 33.97 -13.30
CA THR A 32 -12.87 33.91 -13.80
C THR A 32 -12.94 34.55 -15.19
N THR A 33 -13.41 33.80 -16.19
CA THR A 33 -13.91 34.41 -17.44
C THR A 33 -15.24 33.76 -17.81
N LEU A 34 -16.27 34.60 -17.87
CA LEU A 34 -17.64 34.31 -18.28
C LEU A 34 -17.72 33.97 -19.79
N ALA A 35 -18.78 33.25 -20.14
CA ALA A 35 -19.08 32.55 -21.40
C ALA A 35 -18.99 33.38 -22.71
N PRO A 36 -19.08 32.72 -23.89
CA PRO A 36 -20.43 32.52 -24.43
C PRO A 36 -20.72 31.14 -25.03
N THR A 37 -21.98 30.78 -24.84
CA THR A 37 -22.83 29.76 -25.45
C THR A 37 -22.47 29.36 -26.88
N ASN A 38 -22.31 28.06 -27.13
CA ASN A 38 -22.79 27.50 -28.39
C ASN A 38 -23.35 26.09 -28.22
N SER A 39 -24.54 25.97 -28.77
CA SER A 39 -25.42 24.82 -28.77
C SER A 39 -24.73 23.58 -29.36
N LYS A 40 -24.86 22.45 -28.66
CA LYS A 40 -25.15 21.16 -29.27
C LYS A 40 -25.73 20.22 -28.22
N GLN A 41 -26.97 19.82 -28.49
CA GLN A 41 -27.70 18.75 -27.87
C GLN A 41 -26.78 17.59 -27.47
N PHE A 42 -26.60 17.39 -26.16
CA PHE A 42 -26.41 16.05 -25.64
C PHE A 42 -27.54 15.81 -24.66
N LYS A 43 -28.50 14.98 -25.08
CA LYS A 43 -29.33 14.19 -24.18
C LYS A 43 -28.40 13.28 -23.38
N LYS A 44 -27.68 13.84 -22.39
CA LYS A 44 -27.14 13.05 -21.29
C LYS A 44 -28.35 12.80 -20.41
N GLY A 45 -29.05 11.71 -20.70
CA GLY A 45 -29.90 11.08 -19.71
C GLY A 45 -29.06 10.97 -18.45
N VAL A 46 -29.36 11.81 -17.47
CA VAL A 46 -28.78 11.70 -16.14
C VAL A 46 -29.40 10.43 -15.59
N VAL A 47 -28.78 9.31 -15.90
CA VAL A 47 -28.94 8.09 -15.13
C VAL A 47 -28.26 8.41 -13.82
N HIS A 48 -28.99 9.11 -12.93
CA HIS A 48 -28.77 8.99 -11.51
C HIS A 48 -29.04 7.53 -11.20
N LYS A 49 -28.01 6.71 -11.40
CA LYS A 49 -27.95 5.34 -10.91
C LYS A 49 -28.03 5.53 -9.41
N VAL A 50 -29.24 5.37 -8.88
CA VAL A 50 -29.50 5.32 -7.44
C VAL A 50 -28.49 4.29 -6.93
N LYS A 51 -27.41 4.79 -6.31
CA LYS A 51 -26.37 3.94 -5.72
C LYS A 51 -27.13 3.10 -4.70
N GLY A 52 -27.38 1.85 -5.05
CA GLY A 52 -28.07 0.94 -4.16
C GLY A 52 -27.28 0.85 -2.86
N VAL A 53 -27.95 0.54 -1.77
CA VAL A 53 -27.33 0.34 -0.45
C VAL A 53 -26.07 -0.57 -0.55
N LYS A 54 -26.09 -1.55 -1.46
CA LYS A 54 -24.92 -2.40 -1.81
C LYS A 54 -23.69 -1.63 -2.28
N ASP A 55 -23.84 -0.60 -3.11
CA ASP A 55 -22.71 0.20 -3.62
C ASP A 55 -22.08 1.06 -2.52
N VAL A 56 -22.89 1.54 -1.57
CA VAL A 56 -22.42 2.31 -0.42
C VAL A 56 -21.63 1.42 0.54
N VAL A 57 -22.17 0.26 0.91
CA VAL A 57 -21.50 -0.73 1.77
C VAL A 57 -20.18 -1.21 1.14
N SER A 58 -20.18 -1.47 -0.17
CA SER A 58 -18.96 -1.85 -0.90
C SER A 58 -17.89 -0.74 -0.89
N SER A 59 -18.31 0.52 -1.05
CA SER A 59 -17.41 1.68 -1.02
C SER A 59 -16.80 1.91 0.36
N VAL A 60 -17.59 1.82 1.42
CA VAL A 60 -17.12 1.99 2.81
C VAL A 60 -16.13 0.89 3.18
N TYR A 61 -16.45 -0.36 2.85
CA TYR A 61 -15.56 -1.50 3.07
C TYR A 61 -14.21 -1.33 2.37
N LYS A 62 -14.22 -0.97 1.08
CA LYS A 62 -12.98 -0.78 0.29
C LYS A 62 -12.12 0.34 0.85
N ASN A 63 -12.73 1.45 1.26
CA ASN A 63 -11.99 2.56 1.84
C ASN A 63 -11.34 2.17 3.18
N CYS A 64 -12.11 1.54 4.07
CA CYS A 64 -11.58 1.03 5.34
C CYS A 64 -10.41 0.07 5.10
N LEU A 65 -10.59 -0.92 4.23
CA LEU A 65 -9.56 -1.93 3.97
C LEU A 65 -8.30 -1.30 3.37
N ASN A 66 -8.44 -0.31 2.49
CA ASN A 66 -7.28 0.38 1.91
C ASN A 66 -6.44 1.11 2.96
N LEU A 67 -7.09 1.80 3.90
CA LEU A 67 -6.40 2.49 5.00
C LEU A 67 -5.67 1.49 5.90
N GLU A 68 -6.37 0.45 6.37
CA GLU A 68 -5.80 -0.60 7.21
C GLU A 68 -4.62 -1.32 6.51
N MET A 69 -4.78 -1.68 5.23
CA MET A 69 -3.71 -2.33 4.46
C MET A 69 -2.47 -1.44 4.30
N LYS A 70 -2.66 -0.12 4.13
CA LYS A 70 -1.54 0.82 4.03
C LYS A 70 -0.74 0.86 5.33
N ASP A 71 -1.42 0.89 6.47
CA ASP A 71 -0.76 0.95 7.78
C ASP A 71 -0.11 -0.39 8.14
N LEU A 72 -0.80 -1.51 7.92
CA LEU A 72 -0.23 -2.85 8.10
C LEU A 72 1.00 -3.08 7.23
N THR A 73 1.00 -2.57 5.99
CA THR A 73 2.16 -2.69 5.09
C THR A 73 3.35 -1.88 5.60
N LYS A 74 3.13 -0.64 6.06
CA LYS A 74 4.18 0.18 6.68
C LYS A 74 4.76 -0.49 7.92
N GLU A 75 3.90 -1.04 8.78
CA GLU A 75 4.33 -1.72 10.00
C GLU A 75 5.13 -2.99 9.67
N MET A 76 4.66 -3.81 8.73
CA MET A 76 5.38 -4.97 8.23
C MET A 76 6.77 -4.60 7.71
N GLN A 77 6.87 -3.54 6.89
CA GLN A 77 8.15 -3.06 6.39
C GLN A 77 9.06 -2.59 7.52
N THR A 78 8.52 -1.91 8.53
CA THR A 78 9.27 -1.46 9.71
C THR A 78 9.81 -2.65 10.51
N ARG A 79 8.98 -3.65 10.78
CA ARG A 79 9.39 -4.89 11.44
C ARG A 79 10.47 -5.64 10.65
N LYS A 80 10.35 -5.72 9.32
CA LYS A 80 11.37 -6.33 8.45
C LYS A 80 12.70 -5.55 8.47
N LYS A 81 12.65 -4.22 8.41
CA LYS A 81 13.85 -3.37 8.52
C LYS A 81 14.55 -3.56 9.87
N LYS A 82 13.78 -3.62 10.96
CA LYS A 82 14.30 -3.91 12.30
C LYS A 82 14.99 -5.28 12.36
N ALA A 83 14.32 -6.34 11.92
CA ALA A 83 14.88 -7.69 11.88
C ALA A 83 16.16 -7.76 11.03
N LEU A 84 16.20 -7.04 9.90
CA LEU A 84 17.41 -6.95 9.07
C LEU A 84 18.56 -6.22 9.79
N SER A 85 18.25 -5.14 10.51
CA SER A 85 19.25 -4.41 11.30
C SER A 85 19.82 -5.28 12.41
N GLU A 86 18.98 -5.99 13.15
CA GLU A 86 19.38 -6.94 14.19
C GLU A 86 20.25 -8.05 13.61
N TYR A 87 19.88 -8.61 12.47
CA TYR A 87 20.68 -9.60 11.76
C TYR A 87 22.06 -9.07 11.35
N LYS A 88 22.12 -7.86 10.77
CA LYS A 88 23.38 -7.22 10.39
C LYS A 88 24.28 -6.99 11.61
N ASN A 89 23.70 -6.58 12.72
CA ASN A 89 24.43 -6.39 13.97
C ASN A 89 24.95 -7.72 14.51
N ALA A 90 24.11 -8.76 14.55
CA ALA A 90 24.50 -10.10 14.97
C ALA A 90 25.62 -10.69 14.09
N LEU A 91 25.57 -10.47 12.78
CA LEU A 91 26.64 -10.87 11.87
C LEU A 91 27.95 -10.13 12.10
N ARG A 92 27.90 -8.84 12.41
CA ARG A 92 29.10 -8.03 12.72
C ARG A 92 29.76 -8.48 14.02
N SER A 93 28.97 -8.89 15.02
CA SER A 93 29.49 -9.42 16.29
C SER A 93 29.87 -10.90 16.24
N ALA A 94 29.46 -11.64 15.22
CA ALA A 94 29.70 -13.08 15.12
C ALA A 94 31.15 -13.40 14.69
N THR A 95 31.93 -13.94 15.62
CA THR A 95 33.32 -14.34 15.39
C THR A 95 33.47 -15.76 14.82
N SER A 96 32.46 -16.62 14.99
CA SER A 96 32.49 -18.02 14.53
C SER A 96 31.47 -18.32 13.44
N THR A 97 31.73 -19.38 12.66
CA THR A 97 30.80 -19.88 11.64
C THR A 97 29.46 -20.31 12.24
N GLU A 98 29.48 -20.95 13.41
CA GLU A 98 28.27 -21.37 14.11
C GLU A 98 27.43 -20.17 14.59
N ALA A 99 28.07 -19.11 15.10
CA ALA A 99 27.37 -17.88 15.45
C ALA A 99 26.71 -17.21 14.23
N LYS A 100 27.38 -17.24 13.06
CA LYS A 100 26.79 -16.74 11.80
C LYS A 100 25.60 -17.57 11.33
N LYS A 101 25.67 -18.91 11.47
CA LYS A 101 24.55 -19.80 11.16
C LYS A 101 23.35 -19.53 12.08
N GLU A 102 23.59 -19.34 13.38
CA GLU A 102 22.53 -19.05 14.33
C GLU A 102 21.89 -17.68 14.07
N ALA A 103 22.69 -16.65 13.77
CA ALA A 103 22.18 -15.35 13.35
C ALA A 103 21.28 -15.44 12.10
N LYS A 104 21.66 -16.27 11.11
CA LYS A 104 20.85 -16.50 9.91
C LYS A 104 19.55 -17.25 10.22
N LYS A 105 19.60 -18.24 11.11
CA LYS A 105 18.42 -18.99 11.57
C LYS A 105 17.45 -18.07 12.31
N ALA A 106 17.95 -17.26 13.24
CA ALA A 106 17.17 -16.28 13.99
C ALA A 106 16.49 -15.26 13.06
N TYR A 107 17.22 -14.73 12.08
CA TYR A 107 16.64 -13.83 11.07
C TYR A 107 15.54 -14.51 10.25
N THR A 108 15.78 -15.74 9.78
CA THR A 108 14.80 -16.51 9.00
C THR A 108 13.52 -16.75 9.80
N ASN A 109 13.64 -17.12 11.07
CA ASN A 109 12.51 -17.29 11.97
C ASN A 109 11.76 -15.98 12.19
N SER A 110 12.49 -14.88 12.41
CA SER A 110 11.88 -13.55 12.57
C SER A 110 11.05 -13.13 11.35
N ILE A 111 11.57 -13.38 10.14
CA ILE A 111 10.83 -13.09 8.89
C ILE A 111 9.57 -13.96 8.77
N LYS A 112 9.63 -15.25 9.14
CA LYS A 112 8.46 -16.14 9.16
C LYS A 112 7.39 -15.62 10.13
N GLU A 113 7.78 -15.25 11.35
CA GLU A 113 6.85 -14.71 12.35
C GLU A 113 6.24 -13.38 11.89
N ILE A 114 7.01 -12.48 11.28
CA ILE A 114 6.48 -11.24 10.72
C ILE A 114 5.44 -11.51 9.63
N ASN A 115 5.70 -12.46 8.71
CA ASN A 115 4.75 -12.79 7.65
C ASN A 115 3.48 -13.47 8.19
N LYS A 116 3.63 -14.34 9.21
CA LYS A 116 2.50 -14.99 9.90
C LYS A 116 1.63 -13.94 10.59
N TRP A 117 2.25 -13.04 11.35
CA TRP A 117 1.59 -11.91 11.98
C TRP A 117 0.83 -11.05 10.95
N PHE A 118 1.48 -10.66 9.86
CA PHE A 118 0.85 -9.83 8.82
C PHE A 118 -0.38 -10.53 8.21
N THR A 119 -0.28 -11.83 7.95
CA THR A 119 -1.41 -12.61 7.43
C THR A 119 -2.61 -12.61 8.39
N ASN A 120 -2.36 -12.74 9.69
CA ASN A 120 -3.42 -12.69 10.70
C ASN A 120 -3.99 -11.27 10.82
N ALA A 121 -3.14 -10.25 10.88
CA ALA A 121 -3.57 -8.85 10.95
C ALA A 121 -4.42 -8.44 9.73
N VAL A 122 -4.09 -8.92 8.53
CA VAL A 122 -4.92 -8.71 7.34
C VAL A 122 -6.30 -9.37 7.45
N LYS A 123 -6.39 -10.56 8.06
CA LYS A 123 -7.68 -11.21 8.31
C LYS A 123 -8.51 -10.41 9.30
N GLU A 124 -7.90 -9.97 10.40
CA GLU A 124 -8.56 -9.13 11.41
C GLU A 124 -9.04 -7.80 10.81
N ALA A 125 -8.22 -7.15 9.99
CA ALA A 125 -8.60 -5.92 9.29
C ALA A 125 -9.80 -6.13 8.35
N LYS A 126 -9.86 -7.26 7.63
CA LYS A 126 -11.01 -7.59 6.78
C LYS A 126 -12.30 -7.74 7.59
N GLU A 127 -12.25 -8.46 8.72
CA GLU A 127 -13.42 -8.62 9.58
C GLU A 127 -13.84 -7.29 10.21
N LYS A 128 -12.88 -6.50 10.72
CA LYS A 128 -13.14 -5.16 11.25
C LYS A 128 -13.82 -4.25 10.21
N CYS A 129 -13.30 -4.21 8.99
CA CYS A 129 -13.88 -3.39 7.93
C CYS A 129 -15.24 -3.89 7.45
N LYS A 130 -15.48 -5.20 7.49
CA LYS A 130 -16.79 -5.80 7.21
C LYS A 130 -17.82 -5.32 8.23
N SER A 131 -17.49 -5.35 9.52
CA SER A 131 -18.35 -4.84 10.60
C SER A 131 -18.69 -3.36 10.41
N VAL A 132 -17.69 -2.51 10.14
CA VAL A 132 -17.89 -1.07 9.88
C VAL A 132 -18.84 -0.84 8.71
N ALA A 133 -18.62 -1.55 7.60
CA ALA A 133 -19.46 -1.41 6.41
C ALA A 133 -20.91 -1.83 6.66
N THR A 134 -21.15 -2.87 7.46
CA THR A 134 -22.50 -3.31 7.83
C THR A 134 -23.20 -2.36 8.81
N SER A 135 -22.48 -1.80 9.78
CA SER A 135 -23.04 -0.87 10.78
C SER A 135 -23.39 0.50 10.21
N THR A 136 -22.87 0.88 9.04
CA THR A 136 -23.14 2.17 8.40
C THR A 136 -24.39 2.13 7.48
N THR A 137 -25.14 1.03 7.47
CA THR A 137 -26.37 0.93 6.68
C THR A 137 -27.51 1.61 7.43
N PRO A 138 -28.12 2.70 6.91
CA PRO A 138 -29.34 3.22 7.51
C PRO A 138 -30.45 2.18 7.37
N THR A 139 -31.04 1.79 8.49
CA THR A 139 -32.31 1.05 8.52
C THR A 139 -33.35 1.91 7.83
N SER A 140 -33.63 1.64 6.56
CA SER A 140 -34.85 2.13 5.91
C SER A 140 -36.03 1.40 6.55
N THR A 141 -36.49 1.91 7.69
CA THR A 141 -37.79 1.57 8.25
C THR A 141 -38.83 1.97 7.22
N ALA A 142 -39.36 0.99 6.49
CA ALA A 142 -40.57 1.19 5.71
C ALA A 142 -41.71 1.36 6.71
N THR A 143 -42.03 2.60 7.07
CA THR A 143 -43.26 2.95 7.78
C THR A 143 -44.42 2.66 6.85
N SER A 144 -44.99 1.46 6.97
CA SER A 144 -46.27 1.10 6.38
C SER A 144 -47.35 1.92 7.11
N THR A 145 -47.83 2.98 6.47
CA THR A 145 -48.95 3.76 6.97
C THR A 145 -50.23 3.03 6.53
N GLN A 146 -51.06 2.65 7.51
CA GLN A 146 -52.43 2.17 7.30
C GLN A 146 -53.32 3.29 6.76
#